data_AF-A0A846AKY3-F1
#
_entry.id   AF-A0A846AKY3-F1
#
_cell.length_a   1.000
_cell.length_b   1.000
_cell.length_c   1.000
_cell.angle_alpha   90.00
_cell.angle_beta   90.00
_cell.angle_gamma   90.00
#
_symmetry.space_group_name_H-M   'P 1'
#
loop_
_entity.id
_entity.type
_entity.pdbx_description
1 polymer ?
#
loop_
_entity_poly.entity_id
_entity_poly.type
_entity_poly.pdbx_seq_one_letter_code
_entity_poly.pdbx_strand_id
1 'polypeptide(L)'
;MEITAWNWNRLCWYGNLNKQADKVMFACEKAVQLRPNYGWNHHNRGLARALTGDFPGAISDFQAYVEWTTNDKEKAKRQGWIDSLKKGENPFTEKLGLKPRPCRATFYLICK
;
A
#
# COMPACT_ATOMS: atom_id res chain seq x y z
N MET A 1 -15.92 -3.86 -20.48
CA MET A 1 -15.98 -3.71 -19.01
C MET A 1 -14.62 -3.21 -18.55
N GLU A 2 -14.53 -1.97 -18.08
CA GLU A 2 -13.26 -1.38 -17.65
C GLU A 2 -13.03 -1.62 -16.16
N ILE A 3 -11.81 -2.03 -15.80
CA ILE A 3 -11.43 -2.21 -14.40
C ILE A 3 -11.13 -0.83 -13.80
N THR A 4 -11.89 -0.44 -12.79
CA THR A 4 -11.75 0.88 -12.16
C THR A 4 -10.44 1.01 -11.37
N ALA A 5 -10.00 2.25 -11.12
CA ALA A 5 -8.87 2.54 -10.24
C ALA A 5 -9.03 1.90 -8.86
N TRP A 6 -10.26 1.82 -8.34
CA TRP A 6 -10.55 1.19 -7.06
C TRP A 6 -10.32 -0.32 -7.09
N ASN A 7 -10.71 -1.01 -8.17
CA ASN A 7 -10.47 -2.43 -8.33
C ASN A 7 -8.97 -2.75 -8.41
N TRP A 8 -8.21 -1.94 -9.16
CA TRP A 8 -6.76 -2.03 -9.23
C TRP A 8 -6.09 -1.78 -7.88
N ASN A 9 -6.52 -0.72 -7.18
CA ASN A 9 -6.02 -0.39 -5.84
C ASN A 9 -6.32 -1.51 -4.84
N ARG A 10 -7.49 -2.13 -4.94
CA ARG A 10 -7.89 -3.25 -4.10
C ARG A 10 -6.97 -4.45 -4.33
N LEU A 11 -6.67 -4.82 -5.57
CA LEU A 11 -5.71 -5.89 -5.88
C LEU A 11 -4.32 -5.59 -5.32
N CYS A 12 -3.82 -4.37 -5.53
CA CYS A 12 -2.56 -3.89 -4.95
C CYS A 12 -2.53 -4.06 -3.42
N TRP A 13 -3.56 -3.57 -2.74
CA TRP A 13 -3.67 -3.67 -1.29
C TRP A 13 -3.68 -5.13 -0.82
N TYR A 14 -4.49 -6.01 -1.43
CA TYR A 14 -4.53 -7.41 -1.05
C TYR A 14 -3.20 -8.14 -1.30
N GLY A 15 -2.49 -7.85 -2.38
CA GLY A 15 -1.17 -8.45 -2.61
C GLY A 15 -0.18 -8.05 -1.52
N ASN A 16 -0.17 -6.77 -1.11
CA ASN A 16 0.68 -6.31 0.00
C ASN A 16 0.38 -7.06 1.30
N LEU A 17 -0.91 -7.28 1.63
CA LEU A 17 -1.31 -8.03 2.82
C LEU A 17 -0.86 -9.50 2.80
N ASN A 18 -0.81 -10.10 1.60
CA ASN A 18 -0.50 -11.51 1.42
C ASN A 18 0.98 -11.78 1.11
N LYS A 19 1.88 -10.83 1.42
CA LYS A 19 3.32 -10.92 1.13
C LYS A 19 3.63 -11.15 -0.36
N GLN A 20 2.77 -10.65 -1.25
CA GLN A 20 2.90 -10.74 -2.71
C GLN A 20 3.07 -9.36 -3.36
N ALA A 21 3.76 -8.45 -2.65
CA ALA A 21 3.95 -7.06 -3.11
C ALA A 21 4.68 -6.97 -4.46
N ASP A 22 5.63 -7.88 -4.69
CA ASP A 22 6.36 -8.07 -5.94
C ASP A 22 5.41 -8.41 -7.11
N LYS A 23 4.41 -9.26 -6.86
CA LYS A 23 3.48 -9.72 -7.90
C LYS A 23 2.40 -8.71 -8.24
N VAL A 24 2.09 -7.75 -7.37
CA VAL A 24 0.97 -6.81 -7.55
C VAL A 24 1.39 -5.38 -7.87
N MET A 25 2.68 -5.12 -8.08
CA MET A 25 3.17 -3.77 -8.41
C MET A 25 2.43 -3.17 -9.62
N PHE A 26 2.18 -3.98 -10.66
CA PHE A 26 1.43 -3.56 -11.84
C PHE A 26 0.03 -3.03 -11.50
N ALA A 27 -0.64 -3.62 -10.51
CA ALA A 27 -1.96 -3.19 -10.07
C ALA A 27 -1.90 -1.86 -9.32
N CYS A 28 -0.85 -1.65 -8.52
CA CYS A 28 -0.59 -0.38 -7.84
C CYS A 28 -0.34 0.75 -8.85
N GLU A 29 0.47 0.48 -9.88
CA GLU A 29 0.76 1.42 -10.96
C GLU A 29 -0.50 1.78 -11.75
N LYS A 30 -1.31 0.78 -12.13
CA LYS A 30 -2.58 1.02 -12.82
C LYS A 30 -3.55 1.86 -11.99
N ALA A 31 -3.63 1.63 -10.68
CA ALA A 31 -4.46 2.44 -9.79
C ALA A 31 -4.04 3.91 -9.79
N VAL A 32 -2.74 4.18 -9.67
CA VAL A 32 -2.18 5.55 -9.70
C VAL A 32 -2.36 6.19 -11.08
N GLN A 33 -2.16 5.46 -12.18
CA GLN A 33 -2.38 5.96 -13.54
C GLN A 33 -3.82 6.43 -13.76
N LEU A 34 -4.80 5.65 -13.27
CA LEU A 34 -6.23 5.95 -13.47
C LEU A 34 -6.74 7.06 -12.54
N ARG A 35 -6.19 7.19 -11.33
CA ARG A 35 -6.50 8.28 -10.40
C ARG A 35 -5.23 8.75 -9.68
N PRO A 36 -4.44 9.65 -10.30
CA PRO A 36 -3.20 10.13 -9.72
C PRO A 36 -3.45 11.00 -8.48
N ASN A 37 -4.53 11.77 -8.46
CA ASN A 37 -4.81 12.69 -7.34
C ASN A 37 -5.46 12.01 -6.12
N TYR A 38 -5.55 10.68 -6.10
CA TYR A 38 -6.15 9.95 -4.97
C TYR A 38 -5.06 9.36 -4.09
N GLY A 39 -4.80 9.99 -2.95
CA GLY A 39 -3.67 9.65 -2.07
C GLY A 39 -3.62 8.17 -1.68
N TRP A 40 -4.75 7.49 -1.45
CA TRP A 40 -4.76 6.06 -1.10
C TRP A 40 -4.12 5.15 -2.18
N ASN A 41 -4.11 5.57 -3.45
CA ASN A 41 -3.39 4.87 -4.50
C ASN A 41 -1.88 4.96 -4.31
N HIS A 42 -1.38 6.16 -4.00
CA HIS A 42 0.01 6.38 -3.64
C HIS A 42 0.37 5.62 -2.36
N HIS A 43 -0.45 5.67 -1.31
CA HIS A 43 -0.20 4.92 -0.08
C HIS A 43 0.02 3.42 -0.33
N ASN A 44 -0.86 2.79 -1.11
CA ASN A 44 -0.76 1.35 -1.37
C ASN A 44 0.41 0.99 -2.29
N ARG A 45 0.75 1.85 -3.27
CA ARG A 45 1.96 1.67 -4.08
C ARG A 45 3.23 1.87 -3.25
N GLY A 46 3.26 2.88 -2.39
CA GLY A 46 4.38 3.15 -1.49
C GLY A 46 4.61 2.00 -0.51
N LEU A 47 3.54 1.38 -0.01
CA LEU A 47 3.64 0.15 0.78
C LEU A 47 4.25 -1.01 -0.04
N ALA A 48 3.78 -1.22 -1.28
CA ALA A 48 4.32 -2.28 -2.15
C ALA A 48 5.81 -2.05 -2.45
N ARG A 49 6.21 -0.81 -2.70
CA ARG A 49 7.61 -0.40 -2.95
C ARG A 49 8.48 -0.63 -1.73
N ALA A 50 8.02 -0.23 -0.54
CA ALA A 50 8.77 -0.47 0.69
C ALA A 50 8.93 -1.97 0.98
N LEU A 51 7.90 -2.78 0.72
CA LEU A 51 7.96 -4.24 0.88
C LEU A 51 8.89 -4.93 -0.14
N THR A 52 9.12 -4.30 -1.29
CA THR A 52 10.00 -4.81 -2.37
C THR A 52 11.39 -4.16 -2.36
N GLY A 53 11.68 -3.28 -1.41
CA GLY A 53 12.99 -2.66 -1.21
C GLY A 53 13.21 -1.32 -1.95
N ASP A 54 12.22 -0.83 -2.69
CA ASP A 54 12.26 0.51 -3.31
C ASP A 54 11.88 1.58 -2.27
N PHE A 55 12.82 1.90 -1.37
CA PHE A 55 12.62 2.93 -0.35
C PHE A 55 12.49 4.34 -0.93
N PRO A 56 13.29 4.77 -1.92
CA PRO A 56 13.12 6.10 -2.53
C PRO A 56 11.73 6.27 -3.15
N GLY A 57 11.24 5.29 -3.90
CA GLY A 57 9.91 5.31 -4.49
C GLY A 57 8.80 5.25 -3.44
N ALA A 58 8.98 4.49 -2.36
CA ALA A 58 8.04 4.46 -1.24
C ALA A 58 7.92 5.80 -0.51
N ILE A 59 9.05 6.48 -0.27
CA ILE A 59 9.09 7.81 0.36
C ILE A 59 8.30 8.81 -0.48
N SER A 60 8.55 8.85 -1.80
CA SER A 60 7.82 9.74 -2.71
C SER A 60 6.31 9.49 -2.68
N ASP A 61 5.89 8.23 -2.67
CA ASP A 61 4.47 7.87 -2.59
C ASP A 61 3.83 8.25 -1.24
N PHE A 62 4.54 8.07 -0.13
CA PHE A 62 4.02 8.50 1.17
C PHE A 62 3.95 10.02 1.30
N GLN A 63 4.88 10.76 0.70
CA GLN A 63 4.81 12.22 0.63
C GLN A 63 3.57 12.68 -0.13
N ALA A 64 3.29 12.10 -1.30
CA ALA A 64 2.06 12.38 -2.05
C ALA A 64 0.79 12.07 -1.23
N TYR A 65 0.79 11.00 -0.41
CA TYR A 65 -0.33 10.73 0.50
C TYR A 65 -0.47 11.81 1.60
N VAL A 66 0.65 12.26 2.18
CA VAL A 66 0.67 13.30 3.22
C VAL A 66 0.12 14.63 2.69
N GLU A 67 0.46 15.00 1.46
CA GLU A 67 -0.04 16.19 0.78
C GLU A 67 -1.55 16.09 0.48
N TRP A 68 -2.02 14.89 0.13
CA TRP A 68 -3.44 14.66 -0.19
C TRP A 68 -4.36 14.64 1.02
N THR A 69 -3.93 14.07 2.15
CA THR A 69 -4.79 13.92 3.33
C THR A 69 -4.86 15.20 4.16
N THR A 70 -5.99 15.44 4.81
CA THR A 70 -6.13 16.49 5.84
C THR A 70 -6.07 15.92 7.26
N ASN A 71 -5.95 14.59 7.41
CA ASN A 71 -5.96 13.93 8.71
C ASN A 71 -4.56 13.92 9.35
N ASP A 72 -4.37 14.70 10.41
CA ASP A 72 -3.07 14.86 11.06
C ASP A 72 -2.49 13.56 11.64
N LYS A 73 -3.35 12.66 12.14
CA LYS A 73 -2.88 11.35 12.66
C LYS A 73 -2.31 10.49 11.52
N GLU A 74 -2.98 10.51 10.37
CA GLU A 74 -2.52 9.80 9.18
C GLU A 74 -1.23 10.42 8.62
N LYS A 75 -1.10 11.76 8.63
CA LYS A 75 0.13 12.47 8.26
C LYS A 75 1.30 12.08 9.15
N ALA A 76 1.13 12.22 10.47
CA ALA A 76 2.16 11.88 11.45
C ALA A 76 2.62 10.42 11.32
N LYS A 77 1.67 9.50 11.06
CA LYS A 77 1.98 8.10 10.81
C LYS A 77 2.82 7.88 9.56
N ARG A 78 2.51 8.54 8.44
CA ARG A 78 3.31 8.42 7.20
C ARG A 78 4.66 9.11 7.35
N GLN A 79 4.72 10.21 8.09
CA GLN A 79 5.99 10.89 8.37
C GLN A 79 6.94 9.97 9.14
N GLY A 80 6.45 9.27 10.18
CA GLY A 80 7.26 8.27 10.89
C GLY A 80 7.79 7.17 9.97
N TRP A 81 6.97 6.69 9.03
CA TRP A 81 7.44 5.71 8.03
C TRP A 81 8.48 6.29 7.07
N ILE A 82 8.28 7.52 6.58
CA ILE A 82 9.25 8.22 5.74
C ILE A 82 10.59 8.35 6.47
N ASP A 83 10.56 8.71 7.75
CA ASP A 83 11.77 8.91 8.54
C ASP A 83 12.53 7.59 8.79
N SER A 84 11.82 6.47 9.02
CA SER A 84 12.43 5.14 9.08
C SER A 84 13.05 4.75 7.73
N LEU A 85 12.32 4.92 6.62
CA LEU A 85 12.80 4.55 5.28
C LEU A 85 14.02 5.37 4.87
N LYS A 86 14.09 6.66 5.25
CA LYS A 86 15.27 7.51 5.02
C LYS A 86 16.51 7.02 5.75
N LYS A 87 16.35 6.34 6.89
CA LYS A 87 17.44 5.69 7.64
C LYS A 87 17.81 4.31 7.08
N GLY A 88 17.12 3.84 6.04
CA GLY A 88 17.27 2.48 5.51
C GLY A 88 16.54 1.42 6.35
N GLU A 89 15.73 1.83 7.32
CA GLU A 89 14.94 0.92 8.14
C GLU A 89 13.57 0.69 7.48
N ASN A 90 13.17 -0.56 7.34
CA ASN A 90 11.84 -0.90 6.84
C ASN A 90 10.85 -1.08 8.01
N PRO A 91 9.91 -0.15 8.25
CA PRO A 91 8.94 -0.28 9.34
C PRO A 91 7.87 -1.35 9.08
N PHE A 92 7.91 -2.04 7.93
CA PHE A 92 6.89 -2.98 7.46
C PHE A 92 7.31 -4.46 7.56
N THR A 93 8.36 -4.80 8.31
CA THR A 93 8.81 -6.18 8.51
C THR A 93 7.85 -6.97 9.40
N GLU A 94 7.35 -8.12 8.91
CA GLU A 94 6.45 -9.17 9.48
C GLU A 94 5.25 -8.74 10.33
N LYS A 95 5.44 -7.78 11.23
CA LYS A 95 4.49 -7.16 12.14
C LYS A 95 3.77 -5.97 11.53
N LEU A 96 3.51 -6.00 10.22
CA LEU A 96 2.33 -5.32 9.73
C LEU A 96 1.15 -5.98 10.45
N GLY A 97 0.69 -5.36 11.55
CA GLY A 97 -0.59 -5.65 12.20
C GLY A 97 -1.80 -5.40 11.29
N LEU A 98 -1.58 -5.49 9.98
CA LEU A 98 -2.54 -5.82 8.96
C LEU A 98 -3.11 -7.19 9.32
N LYS A 99 -4.06 -7.20 10.26
CA LYS A 99 -4.91 -8.36 10.48
C LYS A 99 -5.39 -8.78 9.09
N PRO A 100 -5.04 -9.98 8.59
CA PRO A 100 -5.75 -10.50 7.45
C PRO A 100 -7.22 -10.38 7.82
N ARG A 101 -8.06 -9.85 6.92
CA ARG A 101 -9.50 -9.88 7.18
C ARG A 101 -9.80 -11.31 7.60
N PRO A 102 -10.41 -11.57 8.76
CA PRO A 102 -10.82 -12.92 9.07
C PRO A 102 -11.61 -13.38 7.87
N CYS A 103 -11.22 -14.53 7.31
CA CYS A 103 -11.99 -15.16 6.24
C CYS A 103 -13.43 -15.14 6.72
N ARG A 104 -14.33 -14.45 6.02
CA ARG A 104 -15.76 -14.56 6.35
C ARG A 104 -16.05 -16.06 6.29
N ALA A 105 -16.68 -16.59 7.34
CA ALA A 105 -16.84 -18.03 7.56
C ALA A 105 -17.55 -18.76 6.40
N THR A 106 -18.13 -18.05 5.43
CA THR A 106 -18.75 -18.60 4.22
C THR A 106 -17.78 -19.01 3.11
N PHE A 107 -16.48 -18.71 3.19
CA PHE A 107 -15.50 -19.06 2.14
C PHE A 107 -14.21 -19.67 2.70
N TYR A 108 -14.32 -20.63 3.61
CA TYR A 108 -13.18 -21.34 4.21
C TYR A 108 -12.38 -22.22 3.22
N LEU A 109 -12.88 -22.49 2.01
CA LEU A 109 -12.25 -23.41 1.06
C LEU A 109 -11.23 -22.76 0.10
N ILE A 110 -11.08 -21.43 0.10
CA ILE A 110 -10.24 -20.72 -0.88
C ILE A 110 -8.92 -20.18 -0.26
N CYS A 111 -8.73 -20.33 1.06
CA CYS A 111 -7.52 -19.84 1.77
C CYS A 111 -6.64 -20.97 2.31
N LYS A 112 -6.38 -22.01 1.52
CA LYS A 112 -5.22 -22.90 1.72
C LYS A 112 -4.10 -22.52 0.78
#